data_AF-A0A938ATN3-F1
#
_entry.id   AF-A0A938ATN3-F1
#
_cell.length_a   1.000
_cell.length_b   1.000
_cell.length_c   1.000
_cell.angle_alpha   90.00
_cell.angle_beta   90.00
_cell.angle_gamma   90.00
#
_symmetry.space_group_name_H-M   'P 1'
#
loop_
_entity.id
_entity.type
_entity.pdbx_description
1 polymer ?
#
loop_
_entity_poly.entity_id
_entity_poly.type
_entity_poly.pdbx_seq_one_letter_code
_entity_poly.pdbx_strand_id
1 'polypeptide(L)'
;MPPQTVVYTLRDRLAAEMHLAHGCADAAAVLWPGERQDELELLSWPTRLAASGLTVREVDVLALVLARFTDDEVAERLVVSRTTVRAHVRALQRKLGVAGRRDLWRRFADDLPRR
;
A
#
# COMPACT_ATOMS: atom_id res chain seq x y z
N MET A 1 25.81 12.29 -11.06
CA MET A 1 24.58 12.78 -11.68
C MET A 1 23.65 13.17 -10.53
N PRO A 2 23.13 14.41 -10.44
CA PRO A 2 22.08 14.69 -9.45
C PRO A 2 20.86 13.80 -9.77
N PRO A 3 20.09 13.35 -8.76
CA PRO A 3 18.95 12.48 -9.01
C PRO A 3 17.98 13.19 -9.95
N GLN A 4 17.71 12.58 -11.10
CA GLN A 4 16.59 12.97 -11.95
C GLN A 4 15.34 12.46 -11.25
N THR A 5 14.70 13.29 -10.44
CA THR A 5 13.45 12.95 -9.77
C THR A 5 12.36 12.78 -10.81
N VAL A 6 12.04 11.53 -11.15
CA VAL A 6 10.88 11.18 -11.95
C VAL A 6 9.66 11.23 -11.02
N VAL A 7 8.85 12.27 -11.15
CA VAL A 7 7.56 12.37 -10.45
C VAL A 7 6.53 11.57 -11.24
N TYR A 8 6.06 10.46 -10.68
CA TYR A 8 4.94 9.70 -11.21
C TYR A 8 3.69 10.04 -10.39
N THR A 9 2.57 10.29 -11.06
CA THR A 9 1.28 10.47 -10.39
C THR A 9 0.76 9.10 -9.97
N LEU A 10 0.70 8.85 -8.67
CA LEU A 10 0.02 7.69 -8.14
C LEU A 10 -1.45 8.01 -7.92
N ARG A 11 -2.31 7.02 -8.11
CA ARG A 11 -3.77 7.21 -7.99
C ARG A 11 -4.21 7.52 -6.56
N ASP A 12 -3.40 7.11 -5.59
CA ASP A 12 -3.70 7.20 -4.17
C ASP A 12 -2.42 7.09 -3.33
N ARG A 13 -2.58 7.40 -2.04
CA ARG A 13 -1.48 7.40 -1.07
C ARG A 13 -0.93 6.00 -0.81
N LEU A 14 -1.79 4.99 -0.76
CA LEU A 14 -1.39 3.61 -0.52
C LEU A 14 -0.38 3.15 -1.59
N ALA A 15 -0.65 3.43 -2.86
CA ALA A 15 0.24 3.12 -3.97
C ALA A 15 1.63 3.78 -3.81
N ALA A 16 1.71 4.96 -3.18
CA ALA A 16 2.96 5.64 -2.89
C ALA A 16 3.77 4.94 -1.80
N GLU A 17 3.09 4.57 -0.72
CA GLU A 17 3.73 3.83 0.37
C GLU A 17 4.25 2.46 -0.11
N MET A 18 3.56 1.82 -1.06
CA MET A 18 4.00 0.56 -1.67
C MET A 18 5.30 0.69 -2.48
N HIS A 19 5.41 1.70 -3.36
CA HIS A 19 6.60 1.89 -4.18
C HIS A 19 7.85 2.16 -3.34
N LEU A 20 7.69 2.97 -2.29
CA LEU A 20 8.75 3.20 -1.30
C LEU A 20 9.10 1.92 -0.54
N ALA A 21 8.10 1.14 -0.13
CA ALA A 21 8.33 -0.14 0.55
C ALA A 21 9.13 -1.13 -0.30
N HIS A 22 8.99 -1.09 -1.62
CA HIS A 22 9.71 -1.95 -2.56
C HIS A 22 11.12 -1.43 -2.90
N GLY A 23 11.49 -0.23 -2.44
CA GLY A 23 12.75 0.43 -2.84
C GLY A 23 12.74 0.89 -4.31
N CYS A 24 11.57 1.03 -4.93
CA CYS A 24 11.44 1.48 -6.31
C CYS A 24 11.51 3.02 -6.46
N ALA A 25 11.56 3.74 -5.34
CA ALA A 25 11.74 5.19 -5.30
C ALA A 25 12.44 5.59 -3.99
N ASP A 26 13.28 6.64 -4.05
CA ASP A 26 13.93 7.22 -2.87
C ASP A 26 12.99 8.18 -2.10
N ALA A 27 11.99 8.74 -2.80
CA ALA A 27 10.93 9.57 -2.26
C ALA A 27 9.70 9.49 -3.16
N ALA A 28 8.51 9.66 -2.57
CA ALA A 28 7.27 9.82 -3.32
C ALA A 28 6.54 11.07 -2.82
N ALA A 29 5.81 11.76 -3.67
CA ALA A 29 4.89 12.82 -3.25
C ALA A 29 3.47 12.39 -3.62
N VAL A 30 2.54 12.65 -2.72
CA VAL A 30 1.12 12.50 -3.03
C VAL A 30 0.55 13.90 -3.26
N LEU A 31 -0.30 14.03 -4.27
CA LEU A 31 -0.97 15.27 -4.65
C LEU A 31 -2.43 15.14 -4.26
N TRP A 32 -2.92 16.10 -3.48
CA TRP A 32 -4.34 16.27 -3.17
C TRP A 32 -4.84 17.48 -3.94
N PRO A 33 -5.65 17.26 -5.00
CA PRO A 33 -6.23 18.35 -5.77
C PRO A 33 -7.21 19.13 -4.89
N GLY A 34 -7.08 20.46 -4.86
CA GLY A 34 -7.98 21.35 -4.13
C GLY A 34 -8.60 22.41 -5.04
N GLU A 35 -9.77 22.94 -4.67
CA GLU A 35 -10.48 23.94 -5.50
C GLU A 35 -9.73 25.28 -5.61
N ARG A 36 -8.89 25.60 -4.62
CA ARG A 36 -8.12 26.87 -4.57
C ARG A 36 -6.62 26.66 -4.65
N GLN A 37 -6.10 25.58 -4.07
CA GLN A 37 -4.69 25.24 -4.04
C GLN A 37 -4.55 23.71 -3.99
N ASP A 38 -3.58 23.19 -4.73
CA ASP A 38 -3.17 21.80 -4.62
C ASP A 38 -2.26 21.61 -3.40
N GLU A 39 -2.43 20.50 -2.68
CA GLU A 39 -1.58 20.13 -1.55
C GLU A 39 -0.64 18.99 -1.96
N LEU A 40 0.64 19.11 -1.57
CA LEU A 40 1.66 18.09 -1.78
C LEU A 40 2.17 17.58 -0.44
N GLU A 41 2.07 16.27 -0.19
CA GLU A 41 2.70 15.61 0.95
C GLU A 41 3.87 14.75 0.46
N LEU A 42 5.07 15.07 0.95
CA LEU A 42 6.27 14.27 0.71
C LEU A 42 6.27 13.06 1.64
N LEU A 43 6.41 11.87 1.05
CA LEU A 43 6.60 10.60 1.71
C LEU A 43 8.06 10.20 1.61
N SER A 44 8.68 9.98 2.77
CA SER A 44 10.05 9.49 2.91
C SER A 44 10.07 8.12 3.61
N TRP A 45 11.18 7.40 3.46
CA TRP A 45 11.41 6.17 4.21
C TRP A 45 11.77 6.46 5.68
N PRO A 46 11.30 5.64 6.65
CA PRO A 46 10.33 4.55 6.49
C PRO A 46 8.89 5.06 6.35
N THR A 47 8.12 4.44 5.45
CA THR A 47 6.68 4.73 5.28
C THR A 47 5.87 4.22 6.47
N ARG A 48 4.59 4.62 6.57
CA ARG A 48 3.71 4.14 7.66
C ARG A 48 3.50 2.63 7.58
N LEU A 49 3.42 2.06 6.38
CA LEU A 49 3.43 0.60 6.18
C LEU A 49 4.72 -0.04 6.74
N ALA A 50 5.88 0.49 6.38
CA ALA A 50 7.17 -0.03 6.86
C ALA A 50 7.33 0.11 8.38
N ALA A 51 6.92 1.25 8.94
CA ALA A 51 6.90 1.50 10.38
C ALA A 51 5.94 0.55 11.14
N SER A 52 4.92 0.02 10.46
CA SER A 52 4.04 -1.04 11.00
C SER A 52 4.68 -2.44 10.95
N GLY A 53 5.95 -2.54 10.56
CA GLY A 53 6.69 -3.80 10.45
C GLY A 53 6.25 -4.68 9.28
N LEU A 54 5.54 -4.13 8.29
CA LEU A 54 5.15 -4.85 7.09
C LEU A 54 6.36 -5.12 6.21
N THR A 55 6.47 -6.37 5.76
CA THR A 55 7.41 -6.77 4.72
C THR A 55 6.91 -6.34 3.35
N VAL A 56 7.83 -6.23 2.38
CA VAL A 56 7.52 -6.00 0.96
C VAL A 56 6.38 -6.91 0.47
N ARG A 57 6.48 -8.22 0.72
CA ARG A 57 5.46 -9.16 0.25
C ARG A 57 4.10 -9.01 0.97
N GLU A 58 4.10 -8.60 2.23
CA GLU A 58 2.84 -8.29 2.93
C GLU A 58 2.20 -7.02 2.37
N VAL A 59 2.99 -6.02 1.97
CA VAL A 59 2.51 -4.82 1.29
C VAL A 59 1.83 -5.17 -0.04
N ASP A 60 2.42 -6.07 -0.85
CA ASP A 60 1.78 -6.61 -2.06
C ASP A 60 0.41 -7.23 -1.77
N VAL A 61 0.36 -8.11 -0.77
CA VAL A 61 -0.88 -8.81 -0.39
C VAL A 61 -1.92 -7.80 0.10
N LEU A 62 -1.52 -6.82 0.92
CA LEU A 62 -2.41 -5.77 1.42
C LEU A 62 -3.04 -5.00 0.26
N ALA A 63 -2.25 -4.61 -0.74
CA ALA A 63 -2.72 -3.88 -1.91
C ALA A 63 -3.79 -4.65 -2.69
N LEU A 64 -3.55 -5.93 -2.96
CA LEU A 64 -4.51 -6.77 -3.67
C LEU A 64 -5.77 -7.03 -2.82
N VAL A 65 -5.61 -7.19 -1.50
CA VAL A 65 -6.72 -7.31 -0.56
C VAL A 65 -7.58 -6.05 -0.57
N LEU A 66 -6.96 -4.87 -0.58
CA LEU A 66 -7.55 -3.54 -0.70
C LEU A 66 -7.96 -3.17 -2.15
N ALA A 67 -7.78 -4.07 -3.10
CA ALA A 67 -8.36 -4.00 -4.44
C ALA A 67 -9.58 -4.93 -4.62
N ARG A 68 -10.02 -5.57 -3.53
CA ARG A 68 -11.14 -6.55 -3.44
C ARG A 68 -10.86 -7.93 -4.06
N PHE A 69 -9.61 -8.26 -4.41
CA PHE A 69 -9.29 -9.60 -4.90
C PHE A 69 -9.48 -10.68 -3.83
N THR A 70 -10.06 -11.81 -4.21
CA THR A 70 -10.19 -13.01 -3.38
C THR A 70 -8.83 -13.66 -3.10
N ASP A 71 -8.73 -14.51 -2.07
CA ASP A 71 -7.46 -15.18 -1.74
C ASP A 71 -6.92 -16.01 -2.94
N ASP A 72 -7.80 -16.57 -3.77
CA ASP A 72 -7.44 -17.33 -4.97
C ASP A 72 -6.88 -16.40 -6.07
N GLU A 73 -7.52 -15.25 -6.32
CA GLU A 73 -7.04 -14.24 -7.28
C GLU A 73 -5.72 -13.59 -6.86
N VAL A 74 -5.51 -13.41 -5.54
CA VAL A 74 -4.23 -12.93 -4.99
C VAL A 74 -3.15 -13.99 -5.19
N ALA A 75 -3.47 -15.26 -4.92
CA ALA A 75 -2.55 -16.37 -5.07
C ALA A 75 -2.07 -16.50 -6.52
N GLU A 76 -2.98 -16.41 -7.48
CA GLU A 76 -2.69 -16.41 -8.91
C GLU A 76 -1.76 -15.25 -9.30
N ARG A 77 -2.10 -14.02 -8.91
CA ARG A 77 -1.32 -12.81 -9.25
C ARG A 77 0.08 -12.81 -8.67
N LEU A 78 0.23 -13.33 -7.45
CA LEU A 78 1.51 -13.38 -6.76
C LEU A 78 2.30 -14.66 -7.01
N VAL A 79 1.74 -15.59 -7.78
CA VAL A 79 2.31 -16.91 -8.10
C VAL A 79 2.70 -17.68 -6.83
N VAL A 80 1.75 -17.79 -5.90
CA VAL A 80 1.89 -18.50 -4.62
C VAL A 80 0.66 -19.35 -4.32
N SER A 81 0.72 -20.19 -3.29
CA SER A 81 -0.47 -20.94 -2.87
C SER A 81 -1.49 -20.05 -2.14
N ARG A 82 -2.78 -20.40 -2.21
CA ARG A 82 -3.82 -19.78 -1.38
C ARG A 82 -3.53 -19.88 0.12
N THR A 83 -2.91 -20.97 0.57
CA THR A 83 -2.50 -21.12 1.98
C THR A 83 -1.45 -20.08 2.36
N THR A 84 -0.50 -19.80 1.46
CA THR A 84 0.50 -18.73 1.62
C THR A 84 -0.17 -17.36 1.72
N VAL A 85 -1.14 -17.06 0.85
CA VAL A 85 -1.92 -15.81 0.92
C VAL A 85 -2.62 -15.68 2.27
N ARG A 86 -3.30 -16.73 2.74
CA ARG A 86 -3.96 -16.73 4.06
C ARG A 86 -2.99 -16.49 5.22
N ALA A 87 -1.79 -17.05 5.13
CA ALA A 87 -0.74 -16.80 6.12
C ALA A 87 -0.32 -15.32 6.13
N HIS A 88 -0.11 -14.72 4.95
CA HIS A 88 0.15 -13.28 4.84
C HIS A 88 -1.01 -12.44 5.37
N VAL A 89 -2.27 -12.75 5.04
CA VAL A 89 -3.44 -12.01 5.55
C VAL A 89 -3.54 -12.08 7.07
N ARG A 90 -3.23 -13.22 7.69
CA ARG A 90 -3.16 -13.33 9.17
C ARG A 90 -2.03 -12.49 9.75
N ALA A 91 -0.87 -12.48 9.10
CA ALA A 91 0.26 -11.65 9.51
C ALA A 91 -0.07 -10.14 9.39
N LEU A 92 -0.75 -9.74 8.31
CA LEU A 92 -1.29 -8.38 8.12
C LEU A 92 -2.20 -7.99 9.28
N GLN A 93 -3.21 -8.81 9.57
CA GLN A 93 -4.16 -8.55 10.65
C GLN A 93 -3.47 -8.37 12.00
N ARG A 94 -2.49 -9.23 12.32
CA ARG A 94 -1.69 -9.12 13.54
C ARG A 94 -0.85 -7.85 13.58
N LYS A 95 -0.09 -7.55 12.52
CA LYS A 95 0.82 -6.39 12.46
C LYS A 95 0.06 -5.06 12.46
N LEU A 96 -1.13 -5.05 11.87
CA LEU A 96 -2.01 -3.89 11.80
C LEU A 96 -3.05 -3.88 12.92
N GLY A 97 -3.00 -4.80 13.90
CA GLY A 97 -3.93 -4.81 15.03
C GLY A 97 -5.40 -4.80 14.65
N VAL A 98 -5.78 -5.45 13.55
CA VAL A 98 -7.18 -5.53 13.08
C VAL A 98 -7.72 -6.95 13.21
N ALA A 99 -9.02 -7.08 13.50
CA ALA A 99 -9.64 -8.37 13.81
C ALA A 99 -10.05 -9.17 12.56
N GLY A 100 -10.11 -8.54 11.39
CA GLY A 100 -10.49 -9.24 10.18
C GLY A 100 -10.22 -8.50 8.89
N ARG A 101 -10.47 -9.20 7.77
CA ARG A 101 -10.26 -8.68 6.43
C ARG A 101 -11.05 -7.39 6.17
N ARG A 102 -12.27 -7.28 6.68
CA ARG A 102 -13.11 -6.07 6.54
C ARG A 102 -12.53 -4.88 7.32
N ASP A 103 -11.82 -5.11 8.41
CA ASP A 103 -11.21 -4.05 9.20
C ASP A 103 -9.97 -3.46 8.54
N LEU A 104 -9.26 -4.24 7.71
CA LEU A 104 -8.22 -3.68 6.83
C LEU A 104 -8.80 -2.56 5.96
N TRP A 105 -9.97 -2.79 5.36
CA TRP A 105 -10.63 -1.77 4.54
C TRP A 105 -11.03 -0.52 5.31
N ARG A 106 -11.55 -0.69 6.52
CA ARG A 106 -11.90 0.46 7.37
C ARG A 106 -10.65 1.27 7.72
N ARG A 107 -9.56 0.57 8.04
CA ARG A 107 -8.30 1.20 8.43
C ARG A 107 -7.67 2.03 7.30
N PHE A 108 -7.82 1.60 6.05
CA PHE A 108 -7.23 2.26 4.87
C PHE A 108 -8.28 2.97 4.00
N ALA A 109 -9.49 3.22 4.50
CA ALA A 109 -10.56 3.81 3.70
C ALA A 109 -10.21 5.20 3.17
N ASP A 110 -9.51 6.00 3.97
CA ASP A 110 -9.09 7.36 3.61
C ASP A 110 -7.87 7.38 2.68
N ASP A 111 -7.12 6.28 2.61
CA ASP A 111 -5.92 6.16 1.77
C ASP A 111 -6.25 5.67 0.34
N LEU A 112 -7.49 5.23 0.09
CA LEU A 112 -7.94 4.69 -1.19
C LEU A 112 -8.65 5.75 -2.04
N PRO A 113 -8.64 5.63 -3.38
CA PRO A 113 -9.36 6.55 -4.23
C PRO A 113 -10.86 6.52 -3.89
N ARG A 114 -11.45 7.69 -3.66
CA ARG A 114 -12.91 7.85 -3.60
C ARG A 114 -13.47 7.54 -5.00
N ARG A 115 -14.33 6.53 -5.11
CA ARG A 115 -15.04 6.21 -6.35
C ARG A 115 -16.23 7.12 -6.55
#